data_AF-A0A6M6EAP9-F1
#
_entry.id   AF-A0A6M6EAP9-F1
#
_cell.length_a   1.000
_cell.length_b   1.000
_cell.length_c   1.000
_cell.angle_alpha   90.00
_cell.angle_beta   90.00
_cell.angle_gamma   90.00
#
_symmetry.space_group_name_H-M   'P 1'
#
loop_
_entity.id
_entity.type
_entity.pdbx_description
1 polymer ?
#
loop_
_entity_poly.entity_id
_entity_poly.type
_entity_poly.pdbx_seq_one_letter_code
_entity_poly.pdbx_strand_id
1 'polypeptide(L)'
;MNDESKDWRRHLSQKESLICFRLSLDMMKEERINLTEKEMMEVCGYKHMKSFKNHLSKLIEKGIIVIKKDEDYVDKPYCFDPDYVEYNEVGPRMYFRPLRNLQYTT
;
A
#
# COMPACT_ATOMS: atom_id res chain seq x y z
N MET A 1 20.61 -2.09 17.26
CA MET A 1 20.42 -0.86 16.48
C MET A 1 19.65 -1.26 15.23
N ASN A 2 18.37 -0.90 15.11
CA ASN A 2 17.63 -1.16 13.88
C ASN A 2 18.23 -0.25 12.81
N ASP A 3 18.76 -0.86 11.76
CA ASP A 3 19.30 -0.14 10.62
C ASP A 3 18.13 0.54 9.86
N GLU A 4 17.84 1.79 10.21
CA GLU A 4 16.76 2.56 9.61
C GLU A 4 16.94 2.78 8.10
N SER A 5 18.13 2.53 7.53
CA SER A 5 18.33 2.55 6.08
C SER A 5 17.50 1.48 5.37
N LYS A 6 17.05 0.47 6.11
CA LYS A 6 16.21 -0.62 5.65
C LYS A 6 14.72 -0.34 5.84
N ASP A 7 14.28 0.89 6.07
CA ASP A 7 12.83 1.17 6.15
C ASP A 7 12.24 1.40 4.76
N TRP A 8 11.26 0.58 4.35
CA TRP A 8 10.58 0.68 3.06
C TRP A 8 10.05 2.09 2.75
N ARG A 9 9.64 2.84 3.77
CA ARG A 9 9.11 4.20 3.63
C ARG A 9 10.15 5.19 3.11
N ARG A 10 11.45 4.91 3.27
CA ARG A 10 12.54 5.70 2.68
C ARG A 10 12.69 5.50 1.18
N HIS A 11 12.11 4.44 0.63
CA HIS A 11 12.11 4.13 -0.81
C HIS A 11 10.85 4.63 -1.53
N LEU A 12 10.06 5.46 -0.84
CA LEU A 12 8.85 6.09 -1.34
C LEU A 12 9.09 7.58 -1.58
N SER A 13 8.52 8.07 -2.67
CA SER A 13 8.24 9.49 -2.82
C SER A 13 7.21 9.95 -1.78
N GLN A 14 7.19 11.25 -1.49
CA GLN A 14 6.19 11.85 -0.59
C GLN A 14 4.74 11.51 -1.00
N LYS A 15 4.47 11.40 -2.31
CA LYS A 15 3.14 11.04 -2.83
C LYS A 15 2.79 9.59 -2.58
N GLU A 16 3.73 8.67 -2.74
CA GLU A 16 3.55 7.24 -2.43
C GLU A 16 3.33 7.02 -0.93
N SER A 17 4.10 7.71 -0.07
CA SER A 17 3.89 7.65 1.39
C SER A 17 2.51 8.15 1.79
N LEU A 18 2.04 9.24 1.18
CA LEU A 18 0.71 9.79 1.44
C LEU A 18 -0.40 8.84 0.97
N ILE A 19 -0.23 8.18 -0.18
CA ILE A 19 -1.17 7.15 -0.66
C ILE A 19 -1.26 6.02 0.36
N CYS A 20 -0.12 5.47 0.80
CA CYS A 20 -0.12 4.37 1.78
C CYS A 20 -0.82 4.77 3.07
N PHE A 21 -0.53 5.98 3.59
CA PHE A 21 -1.19 6.49 4.79
C PHE A 21 -2.71 6.61 4.60
N ARG A 22 -3.17 7.28 3.55
CA ARG A 22 -4.60 7.53 3.34
C ARG A 22 -5.37 6.23 3.11
N LEU A 23 -4.87 5.35 2.27
CA LEU A 23 -5.52 4.06 1.99
C LEU A 23 -5.52 3.13 3.20
N SER A 24 -4.54 3.26 4.11
CA SER A 24 -4.52 2.44 5.32
C SER A 24 -5.69 2.72 6.27
N LEU A 25 -6.29 3.90 6.20
CA LEU A 25 -7.43 4.29 7.05
C LEU A 25 -8.73 3.58 6.64
N ASP A 26 -8.82 3.10 5.39
CA ASP A 26 -9.99 2.42 4.83
C ASP A 26 -9.71 0.91 4.61
N MET A 27 -8.87 0.32 5.47
CA MET A 27 -8.59 -1.11 5.46
C MET A 27 -9.67 -1.92 6.18
N MET A 28 -9.88 -3.15 5.73
CA MET A 28 -10.69 -4.18 6.40
C MET A 28 -9.81 -5.42 6.70
N LYS A 29 -10.45 -6.52 7.12
CA LYS A 29 -9.76 -7.81 7.37
C LYS A 29 -8.86 -8.20 6.20
N GLU A 30 -7.78 -8.92 6.51
CA GLU A 30 -6.78 -9.41 5.55
C GLU A 30 -6.08 -8.31 4.74
N GLU A 31 -5.92 -7.15 5.37
CA GLU A 31 -5.21 -5.99 4.82
C GLU A 31 -5.83 -5.42 3.55
N ARG A 32 -7.07 -5.80 3.26
CA ARG A 32 -7.79 -5.39 2.04
C ARG A 32 -8.18 -3.92 2.15
N ILE A 33 -7.95 -3.18 1.08
CA ILE A 33 -8.37 -1.79 0.96
C ILE A 33 -9.84 -1.82 0.52
N ASN A 34 -10.74 -1.33 1.38
CA ASN A 34 -12.19 -1.41 1.16
C ASN A 34 -12.71 -0.30 0.21
N LEU A 35 -11.93 0.06 -0.81
CA LEU A 35 -12.21 1.14 -1.74
C LEU A 35 -11.99 0.65 -3.17
N THR A 36 -12.89 1.03 -4.07
CA THR A 36 -12.68 0.91 -5.52
C THR A 36 -11.54 1.82 -5.97
N GLU A 37 -10.93 1.57 -7.13
CA GLU A 37 -9.87 2.45 -7.67
C GLU A 37 -10.29 3.93 -7.75
N LYS A 38 -11.57 4.19 -8.06
CA LYS A 38 -12.12 5.55 -8.13
C LYS A 38 -12.14 6.21 -6.74
N GLU A 39 -12.64 5.50 -5.73
CA GLU A 39 -12.65 5.99 -4.36
C GLU A 39 -11.21 6.18 -3.84
N MET A 40 -10.30 5.23 -4.11
CA MET A 40 -8.88 5.35 -3.77
C MET A 40 -8.25 6.63 -4.34
N MET A 41 -8.54 6.94 -5.61
CA MET A 41 -8.09 8.18 -6.27
C MET A 41 -8.61 9.42 -5.53
N GLU A 42 -9.90 9.44 -5.21
CA GLU A 42 -10.59 10.55 -4.56
C GLU A 42 -10.06 10.79 -3.14
N VAL A 43 -9.98 9.75 -2.30
CA VAL A 43 -9.44 9.87 -0.93
C VAL A 43 -7.97 10.28 -0.95
N CYS A 44 -7.19 9.84 -1.94
CA CYS A 44 -5.80 10.25 -2.13
C CYS A 44 -5.64 11.68 -2.71
N GLY A 45 -6.74 12.36 -3.04
CA GLY A 45 -6.75 13.75 -3.51
C GLY A 45 -6.26 13.92 -4.95
N TYR A 46 -6.36 12.87 -5.77
CA TYR A 46 -6.00 12.94 -7.19
C TYR A 46 -7.19 13.45 -8.02
N LYS A 47 -6.90 14.36 -8.95
CA LYS A 47 -7.90 14.84 -9.93
C LYS A 47 -8.03 13.92 -11.16
N HIS A 48 -6.99 13.12 -11.43
CA HIS A 48 -6.89 12.33 -12.65
C HIS A 48 -6.46 10.89 -12.34
N MET A 49 -7.26 9.95 -12.83
CA MET A 49 -7.04 8.51 -12.63
C MET A 49 -5.67 8.06 -13.15
N LYS A 50 -5.23 8.57 -14.30
CA LYS A 50 -3.91 8.23 -14.87
C LYS A 50 -2.76 8.51 -13.90
N SER A 51 -2.77 9.68 -13.25
CA SER A 51 -1.72 10.07 -12.30
C SER A 51 -1.78 9.25 -11.02
N PHE A 52 -2.97 8.88 -10.57
CA PHE A 52 -3.14 7.97 -9.43
C PHE A 52 -2.61 6.57 -9.76
N LYS A 53 -3.02 5.99 -10.89
CA LYS A 53 -2.58 4.66 -11.34
C LYS A 53 -1.06 4.55 -11.49
N ASN A 54 -0.39 5.61 -11.96
CA ASN A 54 1.07 5.62 -12.06
C ASN A 54 1.79 5.49 -10.70
N HIS A 55 1.19 5.98 -9.61
CA HIS A 55 1.76 5.80 -8.27
C HIS A 55 1.30 4.47 -7.65
N LEU A 56 0.05 4.08 -7.88
CA LEU A 56 -0.46 2.78 -7.43
C LEU A 56 0.36 1.63 -8.04
N SER A 57 0.68 1.70 -9.34
CA SER A 57 1.50 0.68 -10.01
C SER A 57 2.90 0.57 -9.40
N LYS A 58 3.53 1.68 -9.04
CA LYS A 58 4.85 1.68 -8.36
C LYS A 58 4.78 1.04 -6.98
N LEU A 59 3.71 1.27 -6.22
CA LEU A 59 3.50 0.61 -4.93
C LEU A 59 3.30 -0.90 -5.10
N ILE A 60 2.67 -1.33 -6.20
CA ILE A 60 2.51 -2.74 -6.57
C ILE A 60 3.86 -3.36 -6.98
N GLU A 61 4.64 -2.68 -7.82
CA GLU A 61 5.99 -3.12 -8.22
C GLU A 61 6.93 -3.28 -7.02
N LYS A 62 6.80 -2.42 -6.02
CA LYS A 62 7.54 -2.50 -4.75
C LYS A 62 7.03 -3.62 -3.81
N GLY A 63 5.92 -4.28 -4.15
CA GLY A 63 5.30 -5.32 -3.33
C GLY A 63 4.64 -4.79 -2.05
N ILE A 64 4.39 -3.49 -1.95
CA ILE A 64 3.73 -2.89 -0.77
C ILE A 64 2.21 -3.11 -0.86
N ILE A 65 1.67 -2.97 -2.07
CA ILE A 65 0.28 -3.30 -2.39
C ILE A 65 0.29 -4.53 -3.28
N VAL A 66 -0.53 -5.52 -2.96
CA VAL A 66 -0.70 -6.74 -3.73
C VAL A 66 -2.13 -6.82 -4.27
N ILE A 67 -2.29 -7.53 -5.39
CA ILE A 67 -3.59 -7.75 -6.02
C ILE A 67 -4.03 -9.17 -5.67
N LYS A 68 -5.09 -9.31 -4.87
CA LYS A 68 -5.76 -10.59 -4.58
C LYS A 68 -7.04 -10.66 -5.38
N LYS A 69 -7.13 -11.64 -6.29
CA LYS A 69 -8.36 -11.95 -7.01
C LYS A 69 -9.24 -12.81 -6.11
N ASP A 70 -10.41 -12.29 -5.79
CA ASP A 70 -11.40 -12.89 -4.91
C ASP A 70 -12.77 -12.67 -5.55
N GLU A 71 -13.59 -13.71 -5.62
CA GLU A 71 -14.91 -13.64 -6.25
C GLU A 71 -15.85 -12.70 -5.49
N ASP A 72 -15.65 -12.54 -4.18
CA ASP A 72 -16.47 -11.68 -3.33
C ASP A 72 -16.03 -10.19 -3.38
N TYR A 73 -14.81 -9.91 -3.87
CA TYR A 73 -14.18 -8.57 -3.84
C TYR A 73 -13.58 -8.16 -5.19
N VAL A 74 -14.30 -8.40 -6.28
CA VAL A 74 -13.84 -8.15 -7.66
C VAL A 74 -13.47 -6.67 -7.90
N ASP A 75 -14.19 -5.74 -7.27
CA ASP A 75 -14.00 -4.29 -7.41
C ASP A 75 -12.96 -3.71 -6.42
N LYS A 76 -12.55 -4.51 -5.43
CA LYS A 76 -11.61 -4.13 -4.35
C LYS A 76 -10.47 -5.15 -4.23
N PRO A 77 -9.69 -5.37 -5.30
CA PRO A 77 -8.69 -6.45 -5.31
C PRO A 77 -7.38 -6.08 -4.58
N TYR A 78 -7.23 -4.83 -4.12
CA TYR A 78 -5.97 -4.33 -3.56
C TYR A 78 -5.89 -4.61 -2.07
N CYS A 79 -4.77 -5.19 -1.65
CA CYS A 79 -4.43 -5.40 -0.24
C CYS A 79 -3.04 -4.82 0.03
N PHE A 80 -2.78 -4.38 1.25
CA PHE A 80 -1.39 -4.18 1.66
C PHE A 80 -0.70 -5.53 1.92
N ASP A 81 0.60 -5.61 1.69
CA ASP A 81 1.41 -6.72 2.19
C ASP A 81 1.55 -6.55 3.72
N PRO A 82 1.14 -7.57 4.51
CA PRO A 82 1.11 -7.51 5.98
C PRO A 82 2.48 -7.31 6.62
N ASP A 83 3.57 -7.55 5.89
CA ASP A 83 4.92 -7.23 6.37
C ASP A 83 5.20 -5.73 6.43
N TYR A 84 4.45 -4.91 5.70
CA TYR A 84 4.60 -3.46 5.70
C TYR A 84 3.42 -2.75 6.37
N VAL A 85 2.20 -3.20 6.13
CA VAL A 85 0.98 -2.62 6.73
C VAL A 85 0.00 -3.74 7.09
N GLU A 86 -0.35 -3.84 8.37
CA GLU A 86 -1.30 -4.83 8.91
C GLU A 86 -2.52 -4.10 9.51
N TYR A 87 -3.70 -4.70 9.48
CA TYR A 87 -4.85 -4.18 10.24
C TYR A 87 -5.06 -4.99 11.52
N ASN A 88 -4.93 -4.35 12.68
CA ASN A 88 -5.19 -4.98 13.99
C ASN A 88 -6.40 -4.36 14.69
N GLU A 89 -6.67 -4.78 15.92
CA GLU A 89 -7.85 -4.33 16.71
C GLU A 89 -7.91 -2.82 16.96
N VAL A 90 -6.77 -2.11 16.89
CA VAL A 90 -6.70 -0.65 17.08
C VAL A 90 -6.60 0.13 15.76
N GLY A 91 -6.54 -0.57 14.62
CA GLY A 91 -6.47 0.00 13.28
C GLY A 91 -5.21 -0.38 12.51
N PRO A 92 -4.86 0.36 11.44
CA PRO A 92 -3.70 0.05 10.61
C PRO A 92 -2.38 0.28 11.37
N ARG A 93 -1.49 -0.69 11.30
CA ARG A 93 -0.12 -0.63 11.83
C ARG A 93 0.88 -0.71 10.68
N MET A 94 1.76 0.27 10.60
CA MET A 94 2.85 0.29 9.63
C MET A 94 4.17 -0.16 10.27
N TYR A 95 4.87 -1.07 9.59
CA TYR A 95 6.14 -1.62 10.07
C TYR A 95 7.35 -0.96 9.39
N PHE A 96 8.45 -0.85 10.14
CA PHE A 96 9.73 -0.34 9.66
C PHE A 96 10.59 -1.51 9.18
N ARG A 97 10.33 -2.01 7.97
CA ARG A 97 11.00 -3.20 7.39
C ARG A 97 11.57 -2.92 6.00
N PRO A 98 12.63 -3.66 5.59
CA PRO A 98 13.18 -3.54 4.24
C PRO A 98 12.23 -4.05 3.19
N LEU A 99 12.21 -3.39 2.03
CA LEU A 99 11.54 -3.92 0.85
C LEU A 99 12.19 -5.25 0.46
N ARG A 100 11.40 -6.33 0.52
CA ARG A 100 11.80 -7.69 0.12
C ARG A 100 12.40 -7.73 -1.29
N ASN A 101 11.83 -6.94 -2.19
CA ASN A 101 12.20 -6.94 -3.61
C ASN A 101 13.58 -6.31 -3.86
N LEU A 102 14.14 -5.59 -2.88
CA LEU A 102 15.50 -5.03 -2.91
C LEU A 102 16.54 -5.94 -2.25
N GLN A 103 16.13 -7.06 -1.63
CA GLN A 103 17.05 -7.98 -0.95
C GLN A 103 17.76 -8.95 -1.91
N TYR A 104 17.33 -9.04 -3.18
CA TYR A 104 17.85 -9.99 -4.17
C TYR A 104 18.89 -9.39 -5.14
N THR A 105 19.38 -8.18 -4.88
CA THR A 105 20.38 -7.49 -5.73
C THR A 105 21.80 -7.49 -5.15
N THR A 106 22.11 -8.39 -4.21
CA THR A 106 23.47 -8.59 -3.67
C THR A 106 24.01 -9.97 -3.98
#